data_AF-A0A2T9JHQ4-F1
#
_entry.id   AF-A0A2T9JHQ4-F1
#
_cell.length_a   1.000
_cell.length_b   1.000
_cell.length_c   1.000
_cell.angle_alpha   90.00
_cell.angle_beta   90.00
_cell.angle_gamma   90.00
#
_symmetry.space_group_name_H-M   'P 1'
#
loop_
_entity.id
_entity.type
_entity.pdbx_description
1 polymer ?
#
loop_
_entity_poly.entity_id
_entity_poly.type
_entity_poly.pdbx_seq_one_letter_code
_entity_poly.pdbx_strand_id
1 'polypeptide(L)'
;MSSLTLIWVVALVLIGAAMTWMTGLIVARFIKESRSNTRSAERKLIIQALSGLLRGQTEAVGALSPFVRRPQVLAEAILDFQGLIRGADQERAMVALRNLGLIEALEERILQGSRDERLTSVEALAALGGEEVKAALRRAIRSKDPNVRMAAVKGLADAGAPPTPSRLLDYAGSGELAPSRIYAEVMRQAVASAPAEGLQALGRQDLTPLMRAMLLDALGRSGAYEAVPTLAAAASDPDPDVRTAAVRGLGRLQHPAAAETLAKALVDQAWPVRSAAAEAVGAAGLGRLASMLAPLLDDPEWWVRFRAGDALGRLGKAGRGLLEAAAADDARPIAQRAAERALAEGA
;
A
#
# COMPACT_ATOMS: atom_id res chain seq x y z
N MET A 1 21.35 -58.05 29.71
CA MET A 1 20.44 -57.85 28.57
C MET A 1 21.25 -57.99 27.29
N SER A 2 20.81 -58.79 26.31
CA SER A 2 21.52 -58.91 25.03
C SER A 2 21.29 -57.65 24.18
N SER A 3 22.25 -57.27 23.35
CA SER A 3 22.14 -56.12 22.42
C SER A 3 20.86 -56.17 21.57
N LEU A 4 20.43 -57.37 21.18
CA LEU A 4 19.15 -57.63 20.50
C LEU A 4 17.93 -57.17 21.31
N THR A 5 17.87 -57.48 22.61
CA THR A 5 16.73 -57.07 23.46
C THR A 5 16.63 -55.54 23.60
N LEU A 6 17.76 -54.83 23.64
CA LEU A 6 17.77 -53.37 23.69
C LEU A 6 17.24 -52.75 22.39
N ILE A 7 17.66 -53.28 21.23
CA ILE A 7 17.19 -52.82 19.91
C ILE A 7 15.68 -53.01 19.79
N TRP A 8 15.14 -54.16 20.21
CA TRP A 8 13.70 -54.43 20.19
C TRP A 8 12.90 -53.48 21.08
N VAL A 9 13.37 -53.21 22.29
CA VAL A 9 12.70 -52.27 23.21
C VAL A 9 12.70 -50.86 22.64
N VAL A 10 13.83 -50.38 22.11
CA VAL A 10 13.92 -49.04 21.49
C VAL A 10 13.00 -48.95 20.27
N ALA A 11 12.96 -49.96 19.41
CA ALA A 11 12.08 -49.99 18.24
C ALA A 11 10.60 -49.93 18.65
N LEU A 12 10.18 -50.69 19.67
CA LEU A 12 8.81 -50.66 20.18
C LEU A 12 8.44 -49.30 20.77
N VAL A 13 9.35 -48.66 21.50
CA VAL A 13 9.14 -47.31 22.05
C VAL A 13 8.99 -46.28 20.92
N LEU A 14 9.83 -46.35 19.88
CA LEU A 14 9.74 -45.45 18.73
C LEU A 14 8.45 -45.65 17.93
N ILE A 15 8.01 -46.91 17.74
CA ILE A 15 6.73 -47.22 17.08
C ILE A 15 5.57 -46.67 17.93
N GLY A 16 5.59 -46.87 19.24
CA GLY A 16 4.58 -46.31 20.15
C GLY A 16 4.52 -44.79 20.13
N ALA A 17 5.68 -44.12 20.13
CA ALA A 17 5.78 -42.67 20.01
C ALA A 17 5.27 -42.16 18.65
N ALA A 18 5.61 -42.85 17.55
CA ALA A 18 5.15 -42.51 16.21
C ALA A 18 3.62 -42.71 16.08
N MET A 19 3.08 -43.81 16.62
CA MET A 19 1.65 -44.08 16.61
C MET A 19 0.90 -43.00 17.40
N THR A 20 1.30 -42.70 18.64
CA THR A 20 0.66 -41.66 19.47
C THR A 20 0.70 -40.27 18.82
N TRP A 21 1.82 -39.90 18.20
CA TRP A 21 1.92 -38.67 17.43
C TRP A 21 0.95 -38.66 16.23
N MET A 22 0.87 -39.77 15.50
CA MET A 22 -0.01 -39.91 14.34
C MET A 22 -1.49 -39.86 14.74
N THR A 23 -1.90 -40.54 15.82
CA THR A 23 -3.27 -40.44 16.34
C THR A 23 -3.58 -39.01 16.77
N GLY A 24 -2.63 -38.33 17.42
CA GLY A 24 -2.77 -36.92 17.78
C GLY A 24 -3.03 -36.01 16.58
N LEU A 25 -2.29 -36.20 15.47
CA LEU A 25 -2.50 -35.44 14.24
C LEU A 25 -3.85 -35.75 13.58
N ILE A 26 -4.29 -37.01 13.56
CA ILE A 26 -5.59 -37.41 13.01
C ILE A 26 -6.73 -36.77 13.81
N VAL A 27 -6.67 -36.83 15.14
CA VAL A 27 -7.67 -36.20 16.02
C VAL A 27 -7.66 -34.68 15.84
N ALA A 28 -6.48 -34.04 15.79
CA ALA A 28 -6.36 -32.61 15.55
C ALA A 28 -6.95 -32.20 14.18
N ARG A 29 -6.68 -32.99 13.13
CA ARG A 29 -7.25 -32.79 11.79
C ARG A 29 -8.76 -32.97 11.79
N PHE A 30 -9.27 -34.02 12.42
CA PHE A 30 -10.71 -34.28 12.51
C PHE A 30 -11.44 -33.18 13.27
N ILE A 31 -10.89 -32.70 14.39
CA ILE A 31 -11.43 -31.56 15.13
C ILE A 31 -11.40 -30.30 14.26
N LYS A 32 -10.30 -30.04 13.54
CA LYS A 32 -10.19 -28.90 12.62
C LYS A 32 -11.21 -28.97 11.50
N GLU A 33 -11.41 -30.14 10.91
CA GLU A 33 -12.32 -30.38 9.79
C GLU A 33 -13.79 -30.30 10.24
N SER A 34 -14.13 -30.86 11.40
CA SER A 34 -15.45 -30.72 12.01
C SER A 34 -15.77 -29.25 12.37
N ARG A 35 -14.82 -28.53 12.96
CA ARG A 35 -14.95 -27.09 13.21
C ARG A 35 -15.10 -26.30 11.90
N SER A 36 -14.36 -26.66 10.86
CA SER A 36 -14.44 -26.03 9.53
C SER A 36 -15.81 -26.24 8.87
N ASN A 37 -16.36 -27.45 8.94
CA ASN A 37 -17.68 -27.75 8.41
C ASN A 37 -18.78 -26.98 9.15
N THR A 38 -18.68 -26.90 10.48
CA THR A 38 -19.60 -26.12 11.31
C THR A 38 -19.51 -24.63 10.96
N ARG A 39 -18.29 -24.06 10.88
CA ARG A 39 -18.08 -22.67 10.44
C ARG A 39 -18.63 -22.41 9.04
N SER A 40 -18.46 -23.35 8.12
CA SER A 40 -18.96 -23.22 6.75
C SER A 40 -20.50 -23.21 6.69
N ALA A 41 -21.16 -24.02 7.51
CA ALA A 41 -22.61 -24.00 7.64
C ALA A 41 -23.11 -22.70 8.28
N GLU A 42 -22.48 -22.26 9.37
CA GLU A 42 -22.79 -20.98 10.03
C GLU A 42 -22.59 -19.79 9.09
N ARG A 43 -21.48 -19.77 8.33
CA ARG A 43 -21.20 -18.74 7.32
C ARG A 43 -22.27 -18.67 6.24
N LYS A 44 -22.80 -19.81 5.78
CA LYS A 44 -23.94 -19.82 4.82
C LYS A 44 -25.18 -19.18 5.41
N LEU A 45 -25.51 -19.47 6.68
CA LEU A 45 -26.65 -18.87 7.38
C LEU A 45 -26.48 -17.36 7.54
N ILE A 46 -25.28 -16.91 7.89
CA ILE A 46 -24.97 -15.48 8.01
C ILE A 46 -25.13 -14.77 6.66
N ILE A 47 -24.57 -15.33 5.57
CA ILE A 47 -24.70 -14.74 4.23
C ILE A 47 -26.18 -14.69 3.79
N GLN A 48 -26.96 -15.72 4.10
CA GLN A 48 -28.41 -15.73 3.84
C GLN A 48 -29.12 -14.64 4.63
N ALA A 49 -28.83 -14.48 5.92
CA ALA A 49 -29.40 -13.42 6.74
C ALA A 49 -28.99 -12.03 6.23
N LEU A 50 -27.71 -11.80 5.94
CA LEU A 50 -27.22 -10.56 5.33
C LEU A 50 -27.94 -10.24 4.02
N SER A 51 -28.16 -11.26 3.16
CA SER A 51 -28.91 -11.11 1.91
C SER A 51 -30.39 -10.77 2.15
N GLY A 52 -31.02 -11.35 3.18
CA GLY A 52 -32.37 -11.01 3.60
C GLY A 52 -32.48 -9.57 4.09
N LEU A 53 -31.43 -9.08 4.76
CA LEU A 53 -31.33 -7.71 5.26
C LEU A 53 -31.30 -6.69 4.11
N LEU A 54 -30.59 -6.99 3.01
CA LEU A 54 -30.65 -6.17 1.77
C LEU A 54 -32.05 -6.08 1.18
N ARG A 55 -32.82 -7.16 1.29
CA ARG A 55 -34.21 -7.22 0.82
C ARG A 55 -35.19 -6.55 1.78
N GLY A 56 -34.70 -5.90 2.85
CA GLY A 56 -35.53 -5.21 3.84
C GLY A 56 -36.25 -6.13 4.81
N GLN A 57 -35.83 -7.39 4.95
CA GLN A 57 -36.46 -8.34 5.86
C GLN A 57 -36.03 -8.03 7.30
N THR A 58 -36.96 -7.56 8.14
CA THR A 58 -36.71 -7.20 9.54
C THR A 58 -36.26 -8.39 10.39
N GLU A 59 -36.71 -9.60 10.06
CA GLU A 59 -36.34 -10.85 10.74
C GLU A 59 -34.85 -11.22 10.56
N ALA A 60 -34.21 -10.72 9.50
CA ALA A 60 -32.81 -11.01 9.20
C ALA A 60 -31.85 -10.51 10.31
N VAL A 61 -32.18 -9.40 10.97
CA VAL A 61 -31.41 -8.87 12.10
C VAL A 61 -31.47 -9.84 13.29
N GLY A 62 -32.65 -10.40 13.56
CA GLY A 62 -32.84 -11.40 14.62
C GLY A 62 -32.05 -12.68 14.34
N ALA A 63 -31.97 -13.11 13.08
CA ALA A 63 -31.20 -14.27 12.65
C ALA A 63 -29.68 -14.11 12.83
N LEU A 64 -29.17 -12.87 12.86
CA LEU A 64 -27.76 -12.57 13.08
C LEU A 64 -27.38 -12.52 14.56
N SER A 65 -28.34 -12.30 15.46
CA SER A 65 -28.10 -12.11 16.89
C SER A 65 -27.34 -13.27 17.58
N PRO A 66 -27.53 -14.57 17.25
CA PRO A 66 -26.75 -15.65 17.85
C PRO A 66 -25.25 -15.60 17.50
N PHE A 67 -24.92 -15.02 16.34
CA PHE A 67 -23.56 -14.96 15.82
C PHE A 67 -22.73 -13.81 16.40
N VAL A 68 -23.35 -12.86 17.10
CA VAL A 68 -22.64 -11.80 17.84
C VAL A 68 -21.73 -12.41 18.93
N ARG A 69 -22.14 -13.53 19.52
CA ARG A 69 -21.32 -14.30 20.48
C ARG A 69 -20.19 -15.10 19.80
N ARG A 70 -20.16 -15.13 18.47
CA ARG A 70 -19.12 -15.77 17.64
C ARG A 70 -18.55 -14.74 16.64
N PRO A 71 -17.95 -13.64 17.14
CA PRO A 71 -17.58 -12.48 16.33
C PRO A 71 -16.66 -12.83 15.15
N GLN A 72 -15.85 -13.87 15.26
CA GLN A 72 -14.93 -14.28 14.19
C GLN A 72 -15.65 -14.78 12.93
N VAL A 73 -16.66 -15.64 13.09
CA VAL A 73 -17.40 -16.18 11.93
C VAL A 73 -18.20 -15.07 11.25
N LEU A 74 -18.71 -14.14 12.04
CA LEU A 74 -19.40 -12.95 11.55
C LEU A 74 -18.45 -11.97 10.86
N ALA A 75 -17.24 -11.76 11.39
CA ALA A 75 -16.19 -10.94 10.77
C ALA A 75 -15.79 -11.47 9.39
N GLU A 76 -15.49 -12.78 9.29
CA GLU A 76 -15.18 -13.44 8.02
C GLU A 76 -16.32 -13.23 7.01
N ALA A 77 -17.57 -13.49 7.43
CA ALA A 77 -18.73 -13.32 6.58
C ALA A 77 -18.95 -11.86 6.13
N ILE A 78 -18.67 -10.87 6.99
CA ILE A 78 -18.76 -9.44 6.64
C ILE A 78 -17.76 -9.10 5.54
N LEU A 79 -16.51 -9.56 5.66
CA LEU A 79 -15.48 -9.29 4.67
C LEU A 79 -15.82 -9.92 3.31
N ASP A 80 -16.32 -11.15 3.33
CA ASP A 80 -16.81 -11.81 2.11
C ASP A 80 -17.97 -11.05 1.48
N PHE A 81 -18.90 -10.59 2.32
CA PHE A 81 -20.08 -9.87 1.87
C PHE A 81 -19.76 -8.46 1.35
N GLN A 82 -18.77 -7.79 1.93
CA GLN A 82 -18.28 -6.48 1.47
C GLN A 82 -17.81 -6.52 0.02
N GLY A 83 -17.25 -7.65 -0.44
CA GLY A 83 -16.84 -7.83 -1.83
C GLY A 83 -18.01 -8.04 -2.81
N LEU A 84 -19.18 -8.44 -2.31
CA LEU A 84 -20.33 -8.85 -3.14
C LEU A 84 -21.30 -7.72 -3.45
N ILE A 85 -21.37 -6.68 -2.61
CA ILE A 85 -22.39 -5.61 -2.71
C ILE A 85 -21.72 -4.25 -2.63
N ARG A 86 -22.27 -3.27 -3.37
CA ARG A 86 -21.76 -1.89 -3.43
C ARG A 86 -22.90 -0.88 -3.27
N GLY A 87 -22.57 0.33 -2.84
CA GLY A 87 -23.50 1.46 -2.81
C GLY A 87 -24.45 1.44 -1.60
N ALA A 88 -25.65 1.99 -1.76
CA ALA A 88 -26.60 2.22 -0.67
C ALA A 88 -27.04 0.93 0.06
N ASP A 89 -27.04 -0.21 -0.62
CA ASP A 89 -27.37 -1.53 -0.06
C ASP A 89 -26.32 -2.00 0.94
N GLN A 90 -25.05 -1.79 0.61
CA GLN A 90 -23.93 -2.07 1.48
C GLN A 90 -24.02 -1.19 2.74
N GLU A 91 -24.25 0.11 2.57
CA GLU A 91 -24.36 1.05 3.68
C GLU A 91 -25.49 0.68 4.65
N ARG A 92 -26.67 0.34 4.13
CA ARG A 92 -27.80 -0.16 4.95
C ARG A 92 -27.44 -1.42 5.73
N ALA A 93 -26.75 -2.37 5.09
CA ALA A 93 -26.31 -3.59 5.77
C ALA A 93 -25.31 -3.30 6.89
N MET A 94 -24.33 -2.44 6.64
CA MET A 94 -23.32 -2.08 7.64
C MET A 94 -23.92 -1.28 8.81
N VAL A 95 -24.91 -0.41 8.56
CA VAL A 95 -25.67 0.27 9.62
C VAL A 95 -26.39 -0.74 10.51
N ALA A 96 -27.09 -1.72 9.92
CA ALA A 96 -27.81 -2.72 10.71
C ALA A 96 -26.87 -3.61 11.53
N LEU A 97 -25.70 -3.96 10.98
CA LEU A 97 -24.68 -4.74 11.68
C LEU A 97 -24.06 -4.00 12.87
N ARG A 98 -23.89 -2.68 12.79
CA ARG A 98 -23.40 -1.88 13.92
C ARG A 98 -24.34 -1.93 15.12
N ASN A 99 -25.65 -1.90 14.86
CA ASN A 99 -26.68 -1.95 15.91
C ASN A 99 -26.78 -3.30 16.63
N LEU A 100 -26.08 -4.34 16.18
CA LEU A 100 -26.08 -5.67 16.80
C LEU A 100 -25.08 -5.81 17.97
N GLY A 101 -24.36 -4.75 18.35
CA GLY A 101 -23.30 -4.81 19.38
C GLY A 101 -22.06 -5.57 18.90
N LEU A 102 -21.83 -5.59 17.58
CA LEU A 102 -20.70 -6.29 16.98
C LEU A 102 -19.38 -5.55 17.23
N ILE A 103 -19.41 -4.23 17.37
CA ILE A 103 -18.19 -3.41 17.55
C ILE A 103 -17.48 -3.85 18.82
N GLU A 104 -18.19 -3.93 19.94
CA GLU A 104 -17.64 -4.32 21.25
C GLU A 104 -17.07 -5.74 21.21
N ALA A 105 -17.77 -6.67 20.53
CA ALA A 105 -17.31 -8.04 20.39
C ALA A 105 -16.02 -8.14 19.57
N LEU A 106 -15.91 -7.38 18.48
CA LEU A 106 -14.69 -7.32 17.66
C LEU A 106 -13.54 -6.63 18.41
N GLU A 107 -13.80 -5.57 19.17
CA GLU A 107 -12.78 -4.92 20.02
C GLU A 107 -12.21 -5.89 21.06
N GLU A 108 -13.05 -6.68 21.71
CA GLU A 108 -12.58 -7.70 22.66
C GLU A 108 -11.66 -8.73 21.97
N ARG A 109 -12.02 -9.16 20.75
CA ARG A 109 -11.17 -10.07 19.96
C ARG A 109 -9.85 -9.43 19.51
N ILE A 110 -9.82 -8.13 19.22
CA ILE A 110 -8.56 -7.42 18.91
C ILE A 110 -7.59 -7.46 20.11
N LEU A 111 -8.13 -7.42 21.33
CA LEU A 111 -7.32 -7.45 22.55
C LEU A 111 -6.89 -8.87 22.93
N GLN A 112 -7.78 -9.86 22.80
CA GLN A 112 -7.59 -11.20 23.39
C GLN A 112 -7.40 -12.33 22.36
N GLY A 113 -7.71 -12.12 21.09
CA GLY A 113 -7.69 -13.15 20.05
C GLY A 113 -6.28 -13.59 19.63
N SER A 114 -6.23 -14.64 18.82
CA SER A 114 -5.05 -15.02 18.05
C SER A 114 -4.69 -13.95 17.01
N ARG A 115 -3.47 -13.98 16.46
CA ARG A 115 -3.01 -12.99 15.47
C ARG A 115 -3.98 -12.84 14.28
N ASP A 116 -4.49 -13.96 13.78
CA ASP A 116 -5.44 -14.03 12.67
C ASP A 116 -6.80 -13.42 13.03
N GLU A 117 -7.33 -13.77 14.21
CA GLU A 117 -8.60 -13.22 14.71
C GLU A 117 -8.50 -11.72 14.95
N ARG A 118 -7.37 -11.23 15.45
CA ARG A 118 -7.15 -9.79 15.65
C ARG A 118 -7.18 -9.03 14.32
N LEU A 119 -6.49 -9.54 13.30
CA LEU A 119 -6.45 -8.90 11.98
C LEU A 119 -7.82 -8.91 11.31
N THR A 120 -8.47 -10.08 11.28
CA THR A 120 -9.83 -10.22 10.73
C THR A 120 -10.80 -9.29 11.44
N SER A 121 -10.68 -9.14 12.76
CA SER A 121 -11.55 -8.25 13.54
C SER A 121 -11.31 -6.78 13.21
N VAL A 122 -10.07 -6.34 13.02
CA VAL A 122 -9.77 -4.95 12.58
C VAL A 122 -10.32 -4.68 11.18
N GLU A 123 -10.13 -5.61 10.26
CA GLU A 123 -10.62 -5.48 8.88
C GLU A 123 -12.15 -5.44 8.84
N ALA A 124 -12.81 -6.33 9.58
CA ALA A 124 -14.27 -6.34 9.68
C ALA A 124 -14.80 -5.07 10.36
N LEU A 125 -14.13 -4.55 11.40
CA LEU A 125 -14.46 -3.24 11.98
C LEU A 125 -14.38 -2.15 10.92
N ALA A 126 -13.28 -2.07 10.17
CA ALA A 126 -13.10 -1.06 9.12
C ALA A 126 -14.19 -1.14 8.04
N ALA A 127 -14.66 -2.35 7.70
CA ALA A 127 -15.75 -2.57 6.75
C ALA A 127 -17.11 -2.00 7.21
N LEU A 128 -17.35 -1.94 8.53
CA LEU A 128 -18.62 -1.43 9.09
C LEU A 128 -18.76 0.10 8.95
N GLY A 129 -17.65 0.83 8.98
CA GLY A 129 -17.63 2.29 8.89
C GLY A 129 -18.32 3.02 10.06
N GLY A 130 -18.31 4.36 10.03
CA GLY A 130 -18.94 5.21 11.06
C GLY A 130 -18.01 5.67 12.19
N GLU A 131 -18.49 6.60 13.02
CA GLU A 131 -17.65 7.27 14.05
C GLU A 131 -17.23 6.35 15.20
N GLU A 132 -18.10 5.44 15.63
CA GLU A 132 -17.79 4.44 16.66
C GLU A 132 -16.66 3.51 16.21
N VAL A 133 -16.70 3.08 14.94
CA VAL A 133 -15.64 2.30 14.31
C VAL A 133 -14.34 3.09 14.24
N LYS A 134 -14.37 4.36 13.84
CA LYS A 134 -13.16 5.21 13.85
C LYS A 134 -12.57 5.31 15.26
N ALA A 135 -13.42 5.44 16.30
CA ALA A 135 -12.96 5.44 17.68
C ALA A 135 -12.32 4.09 18.09
N ALA A 136 -12.92 2.97 17.69
CA ALA A 136 -12.38 1.63 17.92
C ALA A 136 -11.02 1.41 17.21
N LEU A 137 -10.91 1.81 15.95
CA LEU A 137 -9.66 1.71 15.19
C LEU A 137 -8.56 2.59 15.79
N ARG A 138 -8.89 3.81 16.28
CA ARG A 138 -7.92 4.64 17.02
C ARG A 138 -7.39 3.96 18.29
N ARG A 139 -8.21 3.17 18.98
CA ARG A 139 -7.76 2.33 20.11
C ARG A 139 -6.88 1.18 19.62
N ALA A 140 -7.25 0.52 18.51
CA ALA A 140 -6.50 -0.60 17.93
C ALA A 140 -5.08 -0.22 17.45
N ILE A 141 -4.83 1.04 17.09
CA ILE A 141 -3.46 1.55 16.81
C ILE A 141 -2.51 1.35 18.00
N ARG A 142 -3.02 1.29 19.23
CA ARG A 142 -2.20 1.08 20.44
C ARG A 142 -1.88 -0.40 20.70
N SER A 143 -2.24 -1.30 19.77
CA SER A 143 -1.95 -2.73 19.89
C SER A 143 -0.45 -3.00 19.95
N LYS A 144 -0.05 -4.01 20.73
CA LYS A 144 1.33 -4.50 20.76
C LYS A 144 1.75 -5.16 19.44
N ASP A 145 0.80 -5.67 18.66
CA ASP A 145 1.08 -6.32 17.38
C ASP A 145 1.20 -5.28 16.25
N PRO A 146 2.36 -5.17 15.56
CA PRO A 146 2.57 -4.22 14.47
C PRO A 146 1.60 -4.39 13.30
N ASN A 147 1.15 -5.62 13.02
CA ASN A 147 0.22 -5.88 11.93
C ASN A 147 -1.16 -5.32 12.26
N VAL A 148 -1.59 -5.48 13.52
CA VAL A 148 -2.86 -4.91 14.01
C VAL A 148 -2.81 -3.38 13.99
N ARG A 149 -1.67 -2.78 14.37
CA ARG A 149 -1.50 -1.32 14.26
C ARG A 149 -1.62 -0.84 12.82
N MET A 150 -0.95 -1.52 11.88
CA MET A 150 -1.00 -1.17 10.45
C MET A 150 -2.41 -1.35 9.87
N ALA A 151 -3.09 -2.45 10.20
CA ALA A 151 -4.46 -2.69 9.77
C ALA A 151 -5.42 -1.62 10.32
N ALA A 152 -5.22 -1.17 11.55
CA ALA A 152 -6.03 -0.11 12.15
C ALA A 152 -5.80 1.25 11.49
N VAL A 153 -4.54 1.59 11.19
CA VAL A 153 -4.18 2.80 10.43
C VAL A 153 -4.78 2.77 9.03
N LYS A 154 -4.67 1.64 8.31
CA LYS A 154 -5.30 1.47 7.01
C LYS A 154 -6.82 1.59 7.09
N GLY A 155 -7.46 0.93 8.05
CA GLY A 155 -8.91 0.98 8.24
C GLY A 155 -9.42 2.39 8.52
N LEU A 156 -8.68 3.20 9.29
CA LEU A 156 -9.00 4.61 9.49
C LEU A 156 -8.91 5.42 8.21
N ALA A 157 -7.88 5.16 7.41
CA ALA A 157 -7.70 5.79 6.11
C ALA A 157 -8.84 5.41 5.15
N ASP A 158 -9.18 4.12 5.03
CA ASP A 158 -10.31 3.64 4.23
C ASP A 158 -11.65 4.25 4.68
N ALA A 159 -11.81 4.50 5.99
CA ALA A 159 -12.98 5.17 6.56
C ALA A 159 -12.98 6.71 6.39
N GLY A 160 -12.07 7.26 5.58
CA GLY A 160 -11.96 8.69 5.31
C GLY A 160 -11.45 9.52 6.49
N ALA A 161 -10.79 8.89 7.46
CA ALA A 161 -10.20 9.54 8.62
C ALA A 161 -8.73 9.14 8.80
N PRO A 162 -7.87 9.30 7.78
CA PRO A 162 -6.47 8.93 7.88
C PRO A 162 -5.80 9.71 9.03
N PRO A 163 -4.85 9.10 9.76
CA PRO A 163 -4.01 9.86 10.68
C PRO A 163 -3.27 10.98 9.93
N THR A 164 -3.07 12.13 10.59
CA THR A 164 -2.31 13.26 10.04
C THR A 164 -0.90 12.84 9.59
N PRO A 165 -0.29 13.47 8.58
CA PRO A 165 1.07 13.17 8.14
C PRO A 165 2.10 13.16 9.29
N SER A 166 2.03 14.14 10.20
CA SER A 166 2.92 14.21 11.37
C SER A 166 2.79 13.01 12.31
N ARG A 167 1.56 12.55 12.57
CA ARG A 167 1.32 11.36 13.40
C ARG A 167 1.82 10.08 12.75
N LEU A 168 1.64 9.94 11.44
CA LEU A 168 2.22 8.81 10.72
C LEU A 168 3.74 8.81 10.92
N LEU A 169 4.41 9.94 10.66
CA LEU A 169 5.86 10.06 10.86
C LEU A 169 6.30 9.71 12.29
N ASP A 170 5.54 10.12 13.31
CA ASP A 170 5.83 9.76 14.70
C ASP A 170 5.83 8.23 14.88
N TYR A 171 4.83 7.53 14.32
CA TYR A 171 4.78 6.07 14.37
C TYR A 171 5.97 5.40 13.68
N ALA A 172 6.42 5.96 12.55
CA ALA A 172 7.59 5.43 11.86
C ALA A 172 8.90 5.74 12.61
N GLY A 173 9.01 6.92 13.22
CA GLY A 173 10.19 7.35 13.98
C GLY A 173 10.36 6.59 15.29
N SER A 174 9.27 6.27 15.98
CA SER A 174 9.29 5.46 17.20
C SER A 174 9.46 3.96 16.95
N GLY A 175 9.41 3.53 15.68
CA GLY A 175 9.41 2.10 15.32
C GLY A 175 8.08 1.39 15.58
N GLU A 176 7.03 2.12 15.94
CA GLU A 176 5.68 1.56 16.08
C GLU A 176 5.13 1.06 14.74
N LEU A 177 5.39 1.75 13.63
CA LEU A 177 4.98 1.30 12.30
C LEU A 177 6.17 1.29 11.36
N ALA A 178 6.51 0.10 10.86
CA ALA A 178 7.52 -0.02 9.82
C ALA A 178 7.01 0.62 8.51
N PRO A 179 7.84 1.44 7.84
CA PRO A 179 7.56 1.88 6.49
C PRO A 179 7.28 0.67 5.58
N SER A 180 6.15 0.71 4.87
CA SER A 180 5.67 -0.36 4.00
C SER A 180 4.86 0.23 2.85
N ARG A 181 4.49 -0.60 1.87
CA ARG A 181 3.63 -0.15 0.76
C ARG A 181 2.27 0.37 1.24
N ILE A 182 1.68 -0.28 2.23
CA ILE A 182 0.40 0.14 2.85
C ILE A 182 0.60 1.48 3.57
N TYR A 183 1.66 1.60 4.36
CA TYR A 183 1.97 2.82 5.08
C TYR A 183 2.16 4.01 4.13
N ALA A 184 2.90 3.81 3.03
CA ALA A 184 3.09 4.84 2.01
C ALA A 184 1.77 5.25 1.34
N GLU A 185 0.83 4.31 1.15
CA GLU A 185 -0.49 4.62 0.61
C GLU A 185 -1.31 5.46 1.60
N VAL A 186 -1.32 5.09 2.88
CA VAL A 186 -1.99 5.89 3.92
C VAL A 186 -1.37 7.28 4.03
N MET A 187 -0.05 7.41 3.92
CA MET A 187 0.63 8.70 3.87
C MET A 187 0.16 9.55 2.67
N ARG A 188 0.03 8.96 1.48
CA ARG A 188 -0.51 9.66 0.31
C ARG A 188 -1.93 10.16 0.55
N GLN A 189 -2.79 9.32 1.11
CA GLN A 189 -4.16 9.71 1.42
C GLN A 189 -4.22 10.83 2.45
N ALA A 190 -3.41 10.75 3.51
CA ALA A 190 -3.31 11.78 4.54
C ALA A 190 -2.87 13.12 3.93
N VAL A 191 -1.80 13.13 3.14
CA VAL A 191 -1.30 14.35 2.48
C VAL A 191 -2.28 14.86 1.42
N ALA A 192 -2.96 13.99 0.67
CA ALA A 192 -3.98 14.42 -0.28
C ALA A 192 -5.17 15.12 0.42
N SER A 193 -5.54 14.67 1.62
CA SER A 193 -6.59 15.32 2.42
C SER A 193 -6.14 16.61 3.11
N ALA A 194 -4.84 16.76 3.39
CA ALA A 194 -4.26 17.93 4.07
C ALA A 194 -2.84 18.24 3.55
N PRO A 195 -2.68 18.83 2.35
CA PRO A 195 -1.36 19.09 1.77
C PRO A 195 -0.51 20.05 2.61
N ALA A 196 -1.14 21.06 3.22
CA ALA A 196 -0.48 22.00 4.11
C ALA A 196 0.20 21.32 5.31
N GLU A 197 -0.43 20.29 5.90
CA GLU A 197 0.19 19.50 6.98
C GLU A 197 1.38 18.70 6.46
N GLY A 198 1.29 18.14 5.25
CA GLY A 198 2.42 17.46 4.60
C GLY A 198 3.61 18.39 4.37
N LEU A 199 3.35 19.63 3.95
CA LEU A 199 4.38 20.67 3.78
C LEU A 199 5.02 21.07 5.11
N GLN A 200 4.20 21.29 6.14
CA GLN A 200 4.69 21.59 7.48
C GLN A 200 5.57 20.44 8.02
N ALA A 201 5.13 19.19 7.81
CA ALA A 201 5.83 18.01 8.27
C ALA A 201 7.24 17.85 7.66
N LEU A 202 7.45 18.27 6.40
CA LEU A 202 8.78 18.24 5.76
C LEU A 202 9.82 19.14 6.46
N GLY A 203 9.39 20.15 7.21
CA GLY A 203 10.29 21.03 7.96
C GLY A 203 10.91 20.38 9.21
N ARG A 204 10.50 19.15 9.55
CA ARG A 204 11.05 18.40 10.68
C ARG A 204 12.51 17.99 10.45
N GLN A 205 13.33 18.10 11.50
CA GLN A 205 14.75 17.75 11.45
C GLN A 205 15.04 16.27 11.73
N ASP A 206 14.11 15.56 12.35
CA ASP A 206 14.24 14.16 12.76
C ASP A 206 13.85 13.17 11.65
N LEU A 207 13.63 13.64 10.42
CA LEU A 207 13.20 12.81 9.30
C LEU A 207 14.36 12.04 8.68
N THR A 208 14.24 10.71 8.67
CA THR A 208 15.10 9.85 7.84
C THR A 208 14.92 10.17 6.35
N PRO A 209 15.92 9.88 5.49
CA PRO A 209 15.77 10.06 4.04
C PRO A 209 14.53 9.35 3.47
N LEU A 210 14.25 8.14 3.95
CA LEU A 210 13.04 7.39 3.58
C LEU A 210 11.75 8.14 3.92
N MET A 211 11.66 8.76 5.10
CA MET A 211 10.50 9.58 5.50
C MET A 211 10.35 10.83 4.63
N ARG A 212 11.45 11.53 4.35
CA ARG A 212 11.43 12.69 3.44
C ARG A 212 10.95 12.28 2.05
N ALA A 213 11.50 11.19 1.49
CA ALA A 213 11.09 10.66 0.20
C ALA A 213 9.61 10.26 0.15
N MET A 214 9.08 9.63 1.20
CA MET A 214 7.65 9.30 1.29
C MET A 214 6.75 10.53 1.30
N LEU A 215 7.10 11.56 2.06
CA LEU A 215 6.34 12.82 2.10
C LEU A 215 6.39 13.55 0.75
N LEU A 216 7.55 13.60 0.09
CA LEU A 216 7.69 14.22 -1.23
C LEU A 216 6.89 13.46 -2.30
N ASP A 217 6.90 12.12 -2.27
CA ASP A 217 6.05 11.30 -3.17
C ASP A 217 4.56 11.61 -2.96
N ALA A 218 4.14 11.74 -1.70
CA ALA A 218 2.76 12.05 -1.34
C ALA A 218 2.35 13.47 -1.77
N LEU A 219 3.19 14.48 -1.52
CA LEU A 219 2.95 15.87 -1.93
C LEU A 219 2.86 15.99 -3.46
N GLY A 220 3.77 15.35 -4.19
CA GLY A 220 3.73 15.35 -5.66
C GLY A 220 2.48 14.71 -6.25
N ARG A 221 1.82 13.79 -5.52
CA ARG A 221 0.56 13.15 -5.94
C ARG A 221 -0.69 13.93 -5.50
N SER A 222 -0.57 14.80 -4.50
CA SER A 222 -1.70 15.58 -3.97
C SER A 222 -2.26 16.61 -4.96
N GLY A 223 -1.48 17.02 -5.97
CA GLY A 223 -1.84 18.11 -6.88
C GLY A 223 -1.64 19.51 -6.30
N ALA A 224 -1.11 19.63 -5.07
CA ALA A 224 -0.87 20.92 -4.43
C ALA A 224 0.31 21.67 -5.08
N TYR A 225 0.03 22.65 -5.94
CA TYR A 225 1.07 23.45 -6.59
C TYR A 225 1.90 24.29 -5.62
N GLU A 226 1.38 24.61 -4.42
CA GLU A 226 2.17 25.25 -3.37
C GLU A 226 3.37 24.40 -2.90
N ALA A 227 3.39 23.09 -3.21
CA ALA A 227 4.52 22.21 -2.91
C ALA A 227 5.70 22.36 -3.87
N VAL A 228 5.55 23.06 -5.01
CA VAL A 228 6.59 23.17 -6.04
C VAL A 228 7.90 23.76 -5.48
N PRO A 229 7.92 24.87 -4.71
CA PRO A 229 9.17 25.39 -4.14
C PRO A 229 9.84 24.40 -3.18
N THR A 230 9.05 23.70 -2.36
CA THR A 230 9.57 22.71 -1.40
C THR A 230 10.15 21.49 -2.11
N LEU A 231 9.45 20.98 -3.12
CA LEU A 231 9.96 19.90 -3.99
C LEU A 231 11.22 20.36 -4.74
N ALA A 232 11.27 21.60 -5.22
CA ALA A 232 12.45 22.14 -5.89
C ALA A 232 13.66 22.22 -4.97
N ALA A 233 13.49 22.60 -3.71
CA ALA A 233 14.55 22.59 -2.71
C ALA A 233 15.04 21.16 -2.40
N ALA A 234 14.11 20.22 -2.22
CA ALA A 234 14.42 18.81 -1.93
C ALA A 234 15.11 18.08 -3.09
N ALA A 235 15.02 18.60 -4.32
CA ALA A 235 15.76 18.09 -5.47
C ALA A 235 17.29 18.32 -5.35
N SER A 236 17.76 19.01 -4.31
CA SER A 236 19.19 19.17 -3.98
C SER A 236 19.57 18.46 -2.67
N ASP A 237 18.73 17.58 -2.13
CA ASP A 237 19.02 16.81 -0.91
C ASP A 237 20.29 15.94 -1.10
N PRO A 238 21.13 15.75 -0.05
CA PRO A 238 22.29 14.87 -0.14
C PRO A 238 21.93 13.43 -0.53
N ASP A 239 20.74 12.96 -0.14
CA ASP A 239 20.28 11.60 -0.42
C ASP A 239 19.65 11.49 -1.82
N PRO A 240 20.12 10.57 -2.69
CA PRO A 240 19.62 10.43 -4.06
C PRO A 240 18.17 9.93 -4.13
N ASP A 241 17.67 9.18 -3.15
CA ASP A 241 16.27 8.74 -3.12
C ASP A 241 15.34 9.91 -2.82
N VAL A 242 15.77 10.83 -1.94
CA VAL A 242 15.04 12.07 -1.66
C VAL A 242 15.02 12.97 -2.89
N ARG A 243 16.16 13.17 -3.57
CA ARG A 243 16.20 13.92 -4.84
C ARG A 243 15.30 13.30 -5.89
N THR A 244 15.32 11.98 -6.03
CA THR A 244 14.48 11.24 -6.98
C THR A 244 12.99 11.42 -6.68
N ALA A 245 12.59 11.33 -5.40
CA ALA A 245 11.21 11.55 -4.98
C ALA A 245 10.75 12.99 -5.26
N ALA A 246 11.61 13.97 -4.97
CA ALA A 246 11.35 15.38 -5.26
C ALA A 246 11.13 15.64 -6.76
N VAL A 247 12.05 15.14 -7.61
CA VAL A 247 11.98 15.29 -9.07
C VAL A 247 10.75 14.60 -9.65
N ARG A 248 10.42 13.39 -9.18
CA ARG A 248 9.16 12.71 -9.56
C ARG A 248 7.94 13.53 -9.13
N GLY A 249 7.97 14.11 -7.94
CA GLY A 249 6.90 14.96 -7.46
C GLY A 249 6.68 16.18 -8.35
N LEU A 250 7.77 16.87 -8.74
CA LEU A 250 7.72 17.98 -9.71
C LEU A 250 7.13 17.53 -11.06
N GLY A 251 7.55 16.36 -11.56
CA GLY A 251 7.05 15.80 -12.80
C GLY A 251 5.56 15.45 -12.77
N ARG A 252 5.01 15.08 -11.62
CA ARG A 252 3.57 14.82 -11.45
C ARG A 252 2.75 16.10 -11.36
N LEU A 253 3.29 17.13 -10.71
CA LEU A 253 2.65 18.44 -10.68
C LEU A 253 2.70 19.13 -12.05
N GLN A 254 3.68 18.82 -12.89
CA GLN A 254 3.82 19.39 -14.25
C GLN A 254 3.84 20.93 -14.26
N HIS A 255 4.26 21.55 -13.16
CA HIS A 255 4.25 23.00 -13.04
C HIS A 255 5.46 23.62 -13.77
N PRO A 256 5.28 24.64 -14.65
CA PRO A 256 6.38 25.20 -15.46
C PRO A 256 7.56 25.74 -14.65
N ALA A 257 7.32 26.21 -13.42
CA ALA A 257 8.37 26.69 -12.51
C ALA A 257 9.40 25.59 -12.13
N ALA A 258 9.07 24.31 -12.31
CA ALA A 258 9.99 23.20 -12.04
C ALA A 258 11.15 23.10 -13.04
N ALA A 259 11.05 23.77 -14.19
CA ALA A 259 11.94 23.52 -15.32
C ALA A 259 13.42 23.80 -15.05
N GLU A 260 13.78 24.80 -14.24
CA GLU A 260 15.19 25.02 -13.86
C GLU A 260 15.72 23.90 -12.95
N THR A 261 14.90 23.44 -12.01
CA THR A 261 15.24 22.30 -11.16
C THR A 261 15.38 21.02 -11.98
N LEU A 262 14.45 20.77 -12.90
CA LEU A 262 14.50 19.60 -13.77
C LEU A 262 15.72 19.64 -14.69
N ALA A 263 16.11 20.81 -15.22
CA ALA A 263 17.33 20.98 -15.99
C ALA A 263 18.58 20.55 -15.20
N LYS A 264 18.68 20.92 -13.92
CA LYS A 264 19.78 20.48 -13.03
C LYS A 264 19.72 18.97 -12.77
N ALA A 265 18.53 18.41 -12.57
CA ALA A 265 18.34 16.99 -12.29
C ALA A 265 18.68 16.09 -13.50
N LEU A 266 18.60 16.59 -14.73
CA LEU A 266 19.01 15.84 -15.94
C LEU A 266 20.50 15.50 -15.96
N VAL A 267 21.34 16.24 -15.22
CA VAL A 267 22.79 16.02 -15.13
C VAL A 267 23.23 15.53 -13.75
N ASP A 268 22.31 15.01 -12.93
CA ASP A 268 22.61 14.48 -11.60
C ASP A 268 23.55 13.28 -11.67
N GLN A 269 24.43 13.15 -10.67
CA GLN A 269 25.34 11.99 -10.53
C GLN A 269 24.59 10.66 -10.43
N ALA A 270 23.42 10.65 -9.79
CA ALA A 270 22.61 9.47 -9.58
C ALA A 270 21.67 9.25 -10.78
N TRP A 271 21.84 8.12 -11.46
CA TRP A 271 21.00 7.76 -12.60
C TRP A 271 19.48 7.73 -12.29
N PRO A 272 18.98 7.39 -11.07
CA PRO A 272 17.55 7.44 -10.79
C PRO A 272 16.98 8.86 -10.87
N VAL A 273 17.79 9.86 -10.49
CA VAL A 273 17.43 11.28 -10.56
C VAL A 273 17.39 11.74 -12.02
N ARG A 274 18.41 11.40 -12.83
CA ARG A 274 18.42 11.72 -14.27
C ARG A 274 17.23 11.12 -15.01
N SER A 275 16.93 9.84 -14.74
CA SER A 275 15.79 9.14 -15.34
C SER A 275 14.45 9.77 -14.92
N ALA A 276 14.29 10.09 -13.64
CA ALA A 276 13.11 10.79 -13.14
C ALA A 276 12.96 12.19 -13.75
N ALA A 277 14.07 12.90 -13.97
CA ALA A 277 14.08 14.21 -14.60
C ALA A 277 13.66 14.13 -16.07
N ALA A 278 14.18 13.17 -16.83
CA ALA A 278 13.77 12.96 -18.21
C ALA A 278 12.26 12.67 -18.31
N GLU A 279 11.75 11.75 -17.49
CA GLU A 279 10.32 11.46 -17.39
C GLU A 279 9.50 12.71 -17.04
N ALA A 280 9.94 13.50 -16.05
CA ALA A 280 9.28 14.72 -15.61
C ALA A 280 9.23 15.79 -16.71
N VAL A 281 10.33 15.96 -17.47
CA VAL A 281 10.41 16.92 -18.59
C VAL A 281 9.43 16.56 -19.70
N GLY A 282 9.38 15.28 -20.08
CA GLY A 282 8.43 14.78 -21.08
C GLY A 282 6.98 14.90 -20.62
N ALA A 283 6.69 14.54 -19.37
CA ALA A 283 5.35 14.63 -18.79
C ALA A 283 4.85 16.09 -18.69
N ALA A 284 5.72 17.02 -18.31
CA ALA A 284 5.37 18.43 -18.19
C ALA A 284 5.40 19.21 -19.52
N GLY A 285 5.74 18.56 -20.64
CA GLY A 285 5.80 19.21 -21.96
C GLY A 285 6.85 20.31 -22.05
N LEU A 286 7.95 20.20 -21.31
CA LEU A 286 8.98 21.25 -21.20
C LEU A 286 9.92 21.25 -22.42
N GLY A 287 9.39 21.62 -23.58
CA GLY A 287 10.09 21.60 -24.87
C GLY A 287 11.42 22.37 -24.89
N ARG A 288 11.54 23.42 -24.06
CA ARG A 288 12.80 24.19 -23.90
C ARG A 288 13.97 23.37 -23.38
N LEU A 289 13.71 22.19 -22.80
CA LEU A 289 14.72 21.27 -22.27
C LEU A 289 15.01 20.10 -23.23
N ALA A 290 14.41 20.07 -24.42
CA ALA A 290 14.58 18.97 -25.37
C ALA A 290 16.06 18.73 -25.73
N SER A 291 16.83 19.80 -25.94
CA SER A 291 18.27 19.69 -26.24
C SER A 291 19.08 19.08 -25.10
N MET A 292 18.61 19.17 -23.84
CA MET A 292 19.25 18.54 -22.68
C MET A 292 18.90 17.05 -22.55
N LEU A 293 17.84 16.57 -23.21
CA LEU A 293 17.50 15.15 -23.26
C LEU A 293 18.32 14.38 -24.30
N ALA A 294 18.72 15.03 -25.40
CA ALA A 294 19.45 14.36 -26.49
C ALA A 294 20.78 13.69 -26.03
N PRO A 295 21.62 14.30 -25.19
CA PRO A 295 22.81 13.63 -24.64
C PRO A 295 22.49 12.39 -23.81
N LEU A 296 21.31 12.35 -23.14
CA LEU A 296 20.91 11.22 -22.30
C LEU A 296 20.53 9.97 -23.10
N LEU A 297 20.38 10.07 -24.43
CA LEU A 297 20.26 8.90 -25.30
C LEU A 297 21.55 8.05 -25.28
N ASP A 298 22.69 8.62 -24.89
CA ASP A 298 23.98 7.95 -24.75
C ASP A 298 24.34 7.64 -23.28
N ASP A 299 23.39 7.84 -22.34
CA ASP A 299 23.63 7.64 -20.92
C ASP A 299 24.06 6.19 -20.61
N PRO A 300 24.99 5.93 -19.67
CA PRO A 300 25.39 4.58 -19.29
C PRO A 300 24.21 3.69 -18.89
N GLU A 301 23.22 4.25 -18.20
CA GLU A 301 22.07 3.48 -17.72
C GLU A 301 20.94 3.42 -18.73
N TRP A 302 20.54 2.19 -19.05
CA TRP A 302 19.47 1.92 -20.00
C TRP A 302 18.16 2.61 -19.64
N TRP A 303 17.82 2.67 -18.34
CA TRP A 303 16.58 3.31 -17.87
C TRP A 303 16.59 4.83 -18.10
N VAL A 304 17.77 5.48 -18.12
CA VAL A 304 17.89 6.90 -18.46
C VAL A 304 17.69 7.10 -19.96
N ARG A 305 18.35 6.29 -20.80
CA ARG A 305 18.18 6.33 -22.27
C ARG A 305 16.73 6.15 -22.69
N PHE A 306 16.06 5.14 -22.10
CA PHE A 306 14.65 4.87 -22.37
C PHE A 306 13.76 6.07 -22.04
N ARG A 307 13.93 6.68 -20.85
CA ARG A 307 13.15 7.86 -20.45
C ARG A 307 13.48 9.09 -21.28
N ALA A 308 14.72 9.28 -21.71
CA ALA A 308 15.11 10.37 -22.60
C ALA A 308 14.43 10.24 -23.98
N GLY A 309 14.39 9.02 -24.54
CA GLY A 309 13.69 8.72 -25.79
C GLY A 309 12.18 8.98 -25.69
N ASP A 310 11.51 8.40 -24.69
CA ASP A 310 10.07 8.62 -24.42
C ASP A 310 9.76 10.10 -24.20
N ALA A 311 10.60 10.81 -23.43
CA ALA A 311 10.41 12.24 -23.20
C ALA A 311 10.55 13.06 -24.48
N LEU A 312 11.56 12.79 -25.32
CA LEU A 312 11.74 13.48 -26.60
C LEU A 312 10.54 13.25 -27.54
N GLY A 313 9.99 12.04 -27.60
CA GLY A 313 8.78 11.77 -28.39
C GLY A 313 7.58 12.61 -27.94
N ARG A 314 7.37 12.71 -26.62
CA ARG A 314 6.28 13.54 -26.05
C ARG A 314 6.42 15.04 -26.31
N LEU A 315 7.62 15.53 -26.64
CA LEU A 315 7.87 16.95 -26.94
C LEU A 315 7.56 17.33 -28.40
N GLY A 316 6.95 16.43 -29.17
CA GLY A 316 6.47 16.69 -30.52
C GLY A 316 7.59 16.96 -31.52
N LYS A 317 7.35 17.86 -32.49
CA LYS A 317 8.27 18.08 -33.63
C LYS A 317 9.72 18.37 -33.22
N ALA A 318 9.92 19.18 -32.18
CA ALA A 318 11.25 19.55 -31.72
C ALA A 318 12.01 18.34 -31.14
N GLY A 319 11.34 17.52 -30.33
CA GLY A 319 11.96 16.33 -29.75
C GLY A 319 12.15 15.21 -30.78
N ARG A 320 11.19 15.03 -31.69
CA ARG A 320 11.32 14.09 -32.81
C ARG A 320 12.49 14.41 -33.73
N GLY A 321 12.71 15.68 -34.06
CA GLY A 321 13.89 16.08 -34.85
C GLY A 321 15.22 15.73 -34.17
N LEU A 322 15.28 15.78 -32.84
CA LEU A 322 16.46 15.34 -32.08
C LEU A 322 16.62 13.81 -32.08
N LEU A 323 15.52 13.05 -32.06
CA LEU A 323 15.57 11.59 -32.21
C LEU A 323 16.04 11.19 -33.61
N GLU A 324 15.52 11.81 -34.66
CA GLU A 324 15.94 11.55 -36.04
C GLU A 324 17.42 11.89 -36.25
N ALA A 325 17.89 13.01 -35.70
CA ALA A 325 19.30 13.38 -35.74
C ALA A 325 20.20 12.36 -34.99
N ALA A 326 19.75 11.86 -33.83
CA ALA A 326 20.50 10.87 -33.06
C ALA A 326 20.50 9.48 -33.74
N ALA A 327 19.42 9.09 -34.39
CA ALA A 327 19.33 7.84 -35.15
C ALA A 327 20.23 7.83 -36.41
N ALA A 328 20.49 9.00 -36.99
CA ALA A 328 21.39 9.16 -38.13
C ALA A 328 22.88 9.29 -37.74
N ASP A 329 23.19 9.35 -36.44
CA ASP A 329 24.56 9.56 -35.95
C ASP A 329 25.27 8.24 -35.64
N ASP A 330 25.93 7.67 -36.67
CA ASP A 330 26.69 6.43 -36.57
C ASP A 330 27.90 6.52 -35.61
N ALA A 331 28.34 7.73 -35.24
CA ALA A 331 29.45 7.91 -34.29
C ALA A 331 29.06 7.58 -32.85
N ARG A 332 27.75 7.54 -32.54
CA ARG A 332 27.22 7.22 -31.20
C ARG A 332 26.23 6.05 -31.28
N PRO A 333 26.71 4.81 -31.41
CA PRO A 333 25.86 3.65 -31.65
C PRO A 333 24.88 3.33 -30.50
N ILE A 334 25.15 3.77 -29.28
CA ILE A 334 24.23 3.61 -28.14
C ILE A 334 23.07 4.60 -28.27
N ALA A 335 23.38 5.89 -28.46
CA ALA A 335 22.39 6.92 -28.74
C ALA A 335 21.53 6.62 -29.98
N GLN A 336 22.16 6.15 -31.06
CA GLN A 336 21.49 5.72 -32.28
C GLN A 336 20.41 4.68 -32.01
N ARG A 337 20.77 3.55 -31.38
CA ARG A 337 19.81 2.48 -31.05
C ARG A 337 18.70 2.93 -30.12
N ALA A 338 19.02 3.79 -29.15
CA ALA A 338 18.03 4.35 -28.23
C ALA A 338 17.02 5.24 -28.99
N ALA A 339 17.50 6.06 -29.92
CA ALA A 339 16.68 6.92 -30.75
C ALA A 339 15.82 6.14 -31.75
N GLU A 340 16.39 5.16 -32.46
CA GLU A 340 15.66 4.25 -33.36
C GLU A 340 14.52 3.54 -32.64
N ARG A 341 14.79 3.05 -31.42
CA ARG A 341 13.77 2.40 -30.60
C ARG A 341 12.64 3.36 -30.21
N ALA A 342 12.97 4.58 -29.78
CA ALA A 342 11.97 5.59 -29.42
C ALA A 342 11.10 5.98 -30.63
N LEU A 343 11.70 6.10 -31.82
CA LEU A 343 10.96 6.34 -33.07
C LEU A 343 10.04 5.17 -33.44
N ALA A 344 10.49 3.93 -33.25
CA ALA A 344 9.72 2.73 -33.54
C ALA A 344 8.51 2.53 -32.60
N GLU A 345 8.63 2.94 -31.33
CA GLU A 345 7.58 2.82 -30.32
C GLU A 345 6.48 3.91 -30.44
N GLY A 346 6.58 4.83 -31.42
CA GLY A 346 5.51 5.77 -31.78
C GLY A 346 5.62 7.18 -31.17
N ALA A 347 6.84 7.74 -31.13
CA ALA A 347 7.14 9.13 -30.81
C ALA A 347 6.52 10.17 -31.78
#